data_AF-A0A8J4VRZ8-F1
#
_entry.id   AF-A0A8J4VRZ8-F1
#
_cell.length_a   1.000
_cell.length_b   1.000
_cell.length_c   1.000
_cell.angle_alpha   90.00
_cell.angle_beta   90.00
_cell.angle_gamma   90.00
#
_symmetry.space_group_name_H-M   'P 1'
#
loop_
_entity.id
_entity.type
_entity.pdbx_description
1 polymer ?
#
loop_
_entity_poly.entity_id
_entity_poly.type
_entity_poly.pdbx_seq_one_letter_code
_entity_poly.pdbx_strand_id
1 'polypeptide(L)'
;MYVKRYRAFIATFITLIPSLMPYLGTIFCVLCIYCSLGVQIFGGIVNAGNASLDSTDLSEDDYLLFNFNDYPNGMVTLFNLLVMGNWQAWMQSYKELTGTAWSLTYFVSFYLITVLLLLNLIVAFVLEAFFAEMELESLENFEEQDKEVQGGKDRRRSVGTKSRSQRVDLLLHHMLSAELDKEPPNP
;
A
#
# COMPACT_ATOMS: atom_id res chain seq x y z
N MET A 1 14.92 11.38 17.36
CA MET A 1 14.60 10.01 17.83
C MET A 1 13.69 9.37 16.78
N TYR A 2 14.26 8.86 15.68
CA TYR A 2 13.50 8.18 14.61
C TYR A 2 13.27 6.73 15.05
N VAL A 3 12.03 6.38 15.36
CA VAL A 3 11.68 5.04 15.84
C VAL A 3 11.80 4.07 14.67
N LYS A 4 12.80 3.16 14.71
CA LYS A 4 13.10 2.18 13.65
C LYS A 4 11.87 1.37 13.21
N ARG A 5 10.89 1.16 14.09
CA ARG A 5 9.64 0.42 13.81
C ARG A 5 8.79 1.03 12.70
N TYR A 6 8.71 2.35 12.58
CA TYR A 6 7.90 3.00 11.52
C TYR A 6 8.66 3.15 10.21
N ARG A 7 9.99 2.97 10.20
CA ARG A 7 10.79 3.18 8.99
C ARG A 7 10.46 2.16 7.90
N ALA A 8 10.23 0.90 8.28
CA ALA A 8 9.82 -0.15 7.35
C ALA A 8 8.43 0.18 6.77
N PHE A 9 7.44 0.43 7.63
CA PHE A 9 6.08 0.78 7.21
C PHE A 9 6.03 2.00 6.26
N ILE A 10 6.75 3.08 6.59
CA ILE A 10 6.80 4.29 5.76
C ILE A 10 7.51 4.02 4.43
N ALA A 11 8.59 3.23 4.44
CA ALA A 11 9.30 2.86 3.22
C ALA A 11 8.39 2.06 2.28
N THR A 12 7.73 1.02 2.79
CA THR A 12 6.75 0.22 2.02
C THR A 12 5.61 1.09 1.50
N PHE A 13 5.07 1.99 2.32
CA PHE A 13 4.02 2.92 1.90
C PHE A 13 4.48 3.84 0.76
N ILE A 14 5.68 4.43 0.86
CA ILE A 14 6.24 5.29 -0.20
C ILE A 14 6.52 4.48 -1.48
N THR A 15 6.96 3.22 -1.36
CA THR A 15 7.17 2.32 -2.50
C THR A 15 5.86 1.95 -3.20
N LEU A 16 4.73 1.95 -2.49
CA LEU A 16 3.40 1.69 -3.05
C LEU A 16 2.78 2.92 -3.76
N ILE A 17 3.20 4.15 -3.44
CA ILE A 17 2.67 5.37 -4.06
C ILE A 17 2.78 5.35 -5.60
N PRO A 18 3.94 5.05 -6.21
CA PRO A 18 4.07 4.95 -7.67
C PRO A 18 3.12 3.92 -8.29
N SER A 19 2.90 2.80 -7.61
CA SER A 19 2.00 1.74 -8.07
C SER A 19 0.52 2.16 -8.00
N LEU A 20 0.17 3.07 -7.08
CA LEU A 20 -1.18 3.63 -6.94
C LEU A 20 -1.47 4.80 -7.90
N MET A 21 -0.43 5.49 -8.39
CA MET A 21 -0.58 6.63 -9.30
C MET A 21 -1.50 6.39 -10.51
N PRO A 22 -1.43 5.28 -11.27
CA PRO A 22 -2.34 5.07 -12.41
C PRO A 22 -3.81 5.01 -11.99
N TYR A 23 -4.12 4.43 -10.83
CA TYR A 23 -5.49 4.34 -10.32
C TYR A 23 -5.99 5.69 -9.81
N LEU A 24 -5.15 6.43 -9.08
CA LEU A 24 -5.46 7.80 -8.65
C LEU A 24 -5.66 8.72 -9.85
N GLY A 25 -4.82 8.60 -10.89
CA GLY A 25 -4.98 9.32 -12.15
C GLY A 25 -6.29 8.96 -12.87
N THR A 26 -6.70 7.70 -12.83
CA THR A 26 -7.99 7.25 -13.38
C THR A 26 -9.17 7.90 -12.65
N ILE A 27 -9.15 7.92 -11.30
CA ILE A 27 -10.16 8.64 -10.50
C ILE A 27 -10.16 10.13 -10.87
N PHE A 28 -8.98 10.74 -10.93
CA PHE A 28 -8.84 12.16 -11.27
C PHE A 28 -9.44 12.48 -12.66
N CYS A 29 -9.19 11.65 -13.68
CA CYS A 29 -9.81 11.82 -14.99
C CYS A 29 -11.35 11.73 -14.93
N VAL A 30 -11.90 10.78 -14.15
CA VAL A 30 -13.35 10.68 -13.96
C VAL A 30 -13.90 11.91 -13.23
N LEU A 31 -13.19 12.43 -12.21
CA LEU A 31 -13.54 13.69 -11.54
C LEU A 31 -13.57 14.85 -12.54
N CYS A 32 -12.59 14.96 -13.44
CA CYS A 32 -12.56 16.01 -14.47
C CYS A 32 -13.76 15.95 -15.42
N ILE A 33 -14.16 14.74 -15.83
CA ILE A 33 -15.34 14.54 -16.69
C ILE A 33 -16.61 14.95 -15.95
N TYR A 34 -16.81 14.44 -14.73
CA TYR A 34 -17.95 14.80 -13.91
C TYR A 34 -17.97 16.29 -13.59
N CYS A 35 -16.84 16.92 -13.32
CA CYS A 35 -16.76 18.35 -13.05
C CYS A 35 -17.24 19.16 -14.25
N SER A 36 -16.82 18.78 -15.45
CA SER A 36 -17.26 19.43 -16.69
C SER A 36 -18.77 19.30 -16.90
N LEU A 37 -19.33 18.11 -16.62
CA LEU A 37 -20.77 17.87 -16.69
C LEU A 37 -21.53 18.64 -15.61
N GLY A 38 -21.04 18.64 -14.37
CA GLY A 38 -21.65 19.32 -13.24
C GLY A 38 -21.73 20.82 -13.46
N VAL A 39 -20.66 21.44 -13.97
CA VAL A 39 -20.66 22.88 -14.31
C VAL A 39 -21.64 23.19 -15.45
N GLN A 40 -21.78 22.30 -16.44
CA GLN A 40 -22.72 22.51 -17.55
C GLN A 40 -24.18 22.35 -17.13
N ILE A 41 -24.49 21.41 -16.23
CA ILE A 41 -25.86 21.09 -15.82
C ILE A 41 -26.31 21.99 -14.66
N PHE A 42 -25.43 22.23 -13.70
CA PHE A 42 -25.75 22.89 -12.42
C PHE A 42 -25.10 24.27 -12.25
N GLY A 43 -24.37 24.75 -13.25
CA GLY A 43 -23.68 26.04 -13.20
C GLY A 43 -24.64 27.21 -12.97
N GLY A 44 -24.32 28.05 -11.99
CA GLY A 44 -25.07 29.26 -11.68
C GLY A 44 -26.34 29.05 -10.87
N ILE A 45 -26.69 27.80 -10.51
CA ILE A 45 -27.90 27.50 -9.72
C ILE A 45 -27.72 27.88 -8.25
N VAL A 46 -26.51 27.65 -7.71
CA VAL A 46 -26.15 27.98 -6.32
C VAL A 46 -25.68 29.43 -6.27
N ASN A 47 -26.61 30.39 -6.25
CA ASN A 47 -26.28 31.81 -6.19
C ASN A 47 -27.10 32.52 -5.11
N ALA A 48 -26.56 33.59 -4.53
CA ALA A 48 -27.20 34.36 -3.46
C ALA A 48 -28.50 35.07 -3.88
N GLY A 49 -28.87 35.03 -5.16
CA GLY A 49 -30.12 35.59 -5.68
C GLY A 49 -31.23 34.54 -5.88
N ASN A 50 -30.96 33.27 -5.61
CA ASN A 50 -31.91 32.18 -5.78
C ASN A 50 -32.72 31.99 -4.49
N ALA A 51 -33.99 32.42 -4.49
CA ALA A 51 -34.86 32.35 -3.32
C ALA A 51 -35.13 30.90 -2.85
N SER A 52 -34.92 29.90 -3.71
CA SER A 52 -35.05 28.48 -3.34
C SER A 52 -33.81 27.94 -2.63
N LEU A 53 -32.73 28.71 -2.52
CA LEU A 53 -31.48 28.32 -1.86
C LEU A 53 -31.60 28.38 -0.33
N ASP A 54 -32.25 29.44 0.18
CA ASP A 54 -32.42 29.70 1.62
C ASP A 54 -33.25 28.63 2.34
N SER A 55 -33.99 27.80 1.59
CA SER A 55 -34.76 26.67 2.13
C SER A 55 -34.02 25.33 2.09
N THR A 56 -32.77 25.31 1.62
CA THR A 56 -31.97 24.08 1.47
C THR A 56 -30.83 24.02 2.47
N ASP A 57 -30.42 22.80 2.82
CA ASP A 57 -29.28 22.50 3.71
C ASP A 57 -27.97 23.15 3.23
N LEU A 58 -27.86 23.50 1.94
CA LEU A 58 -26.71 24.23 1.39
C LEU A 58 -26.53 25.64 1.96
N SER A 59 -27.61 26.28 2.40
CA SER A 59 -27.59 27.62 3.00
C SER A 59 -27.35 27.58 4.51
N GLU A 60 -27.79 26.53 5.20
CA GLU A 60 -27.68 26.40 6.66
C GLU A 60 -26.26 25.99 7.10
N ASP A 61 -25.56 25.18 6.31
CA ASP A 61 -24.25 24.62 6.65
C ASP A 61 -23.05 25.39 6.05
N ASP A 62 -23.26 26.63 5.56
CA ASP A 62 -22.23 27.44 4.88
C ASP A 62 -21.56 26.72 3.68
N TYR A 63 -22.25 25.74 3.08
CA TYR A 63 -21.77 24.95 1.95
C TYR A 63 -21.85 25.68 0.60
N LEU A 64 -22.00 27.00 0.61
CA LEU A 64 -22.02 27.82 -0.59
C LEU A 64 -20.74 27.72 -1.42
N LEU A 65 -19.62 27.33 -0.80
CA LEU A 65 -18.34 27.04 -1.49
C LEU A 65 -18.35 25.69 -2.22
N PHE A 66 -19.25 24.76 -1.88
CA PHE A 66 -19.39 23.45 -2.50
C PHE A 66 -20.46 23.49 -3.60
N ASN A 67 -20.13 24.22 -4.65
CA ASN A 67 -21.01 24.44 -5.79
C ASN A 67 -20.35 24.00 -7.12
N PHE A 68 -21.17 23.97 -8.17
CA PHE A 68 -20.74 23.72 -9.55
C PHE A 68 -20.77 25.00 -10.42
N ASN A 69 -20.67 26.20 -9.84
CA ASN A 69 -20.69 27.45 -10.60
C ASN A 69 -19.42 27.66 -11.43
N ASP A 70 -18.30 27.12 -10.97
CA ASP A 70 -17.00 27.17 -11.62
C ASP A 70 -16.24 25.85 -11.43
N TYR A 71 -15.26 25.61 -12.30
CA TYR A 71 -14.56 24.34 -12.36
C TYR A 71 -13.77 24.01 -11.09
N PRO A 72 -13.01 24.94 -10.47
CA PRO A 72 -12.34 24.66 -9.20
C PRO A 72 -13.30 24.29 -8.06
N ASN A 73 -14.38 25.05 -7.87
CA ASN A 73 -15.38 24.73 -6.86
C ASN A 73 -16.09 23.40 -7.15
N GLY A 74 -16.36 23.10 -8.43
CA GLY A 74 -16.90 21.81 -8.86
C GLY A 74 -15.97 20.64 -8.51
N MET A 75 -14.66 20.82 -8.66
CA MET A 75 -13.66 19.81 -8.31
C MET A 75 -13.61 19.55 -6.79
N VAL A 76 -13.67 20.61 -5.96
CA VAL A 76 -13.73 20.47 -4.49
C VAL A 76 -15.02 19.78 -4.06
N THR A 77 -16.15 20.15 -4.67
CA THR A 77 -17.46 19.53 -4.44
C THR A 77 -17.42 18.04 -4.74
N LEU A 78 -16.84 17.65 -5.89
CA LEU A 78 -16.68 16.25 -6.28
C LEU A 78 -15.70 15.49 -5.38
N PHE A 79 -14.63 16.14 -4.90
CA PHE A 79 -13.73 15.54 -3.92
C PHE A 79 -14.48 15.21 -2.62
N ASN A 80 -15.31 16.11 -2.12
CA ASN A 80 -16.08 15.81 -0.92
C ASN A 80 -17.14 14.72 -1.15
N LEU A 81 -17.77 14.69 -2.34
CA LEU A 81 -18.67 13.59 -2.74
C LEU A 81 -17.91 12.25 -2.77
N LEU A 82 -16.66 12.23 -3.24
CA LEU A 82 -15.80 11.04 -3.27
C LEU A 82 -15.50 10.52 -1.84
N VAL A 83 -15.30 11.43 -0.89
CA VAL A 83 -15.07 11.11 0.53
C VAL A 83 -16.38 10.74 1.26
N MET A 84 -17.53 10.84 0.59
CA MET A 84 -18.86 10.49 1.11
C MET A 84 -19.27 11.31 2.34
N GLY A 85 -18.72 12.52 2.51
CA GLY A 85 -19.13 13.44 3.57
C GLY A 85 -20.41 14.18 3.19
N ASN A 86 -21.50 14.00 3.95
CA ASN A 86 -22.79 14.69 3.78
C ASN A 86 -23.36 14.69 2.35
N TRP A 87 -22.98 13.73 1.52
CA TRP A 87 -23.33 13.65 0.10
C TRP A 87 -24.85 13.59 -0.16
N GLN A 88 -25.61 13.02 0.78
CA GLN A 88 -27.07 12.90 0.68
C GLN A 88 -27.76 14.27 0.77
N ALA A 89 -27.28 15.14 1.67
CA ALA A 89 -27.81 16.50 1.82
C ALA A 89 -27.58 17.30 0.53
N TRP A 90 -26.40 17.16 -0.09
CA TRP A 90 -26.11 17.84 -1.35
C TRP A 90 -26.95 17.31 -2.50
N MET A 91 -27.05 15.98 -2.64
CA MET A 91 -27.91 15.37 -3.66
C MET A 91 -29.37 15.85 -3.52
N GLN A 92 -29.90 15.91 -2.30
CA GLN A 92 -31.26 16.39 -2.05
C GLN A 92 -31.41 17.88 -2.32
N SER A 93 -30.45 18.70 -1.89
CA SER A 93 -30.45 20.14 -2.15
C SER A 93 -30.41 20.45 -3.66
N TYR A 94 -29.57 19.73 -4.43
CA TYR A 94 -29.54 19.90 -5.88
C TYR A 94 -30.83 19.45 -6.58
N LYS A 95 -31.52 18.43 -6.05
CA LYS A 95 -32.85 18.04 -6.54
C LYS A 95 -33.90 19.12 -6.29
N GLU A 96 -33.88 19.75 -5.12
CA GLU A 96 -34.80 20.84 -4.78
C GLU A 96 -34.52 22.08 -5.63
N LEU A 97 -33.25 22.42 -5.82
CA LEU A 97 -32.83 23.54 -6.65
C LEU A 97 -33.14 23.36 -8.15
N THR A 98 -32.99 22.14 -8.70
CA THR A 98 -33.35 21.87 -10.10
C THR A 98 -34.85 21.57 -10.29
N GLY A 99 -35.59 21.35 -9.21
CA GLY A 99 -37.01 20.97 -9.21
C GLY A 99 -37.33 19.65 -9.91
N THR A 100 -36.32 18.85 -10.27
CA THR A 100 -36.47 17.64 -11.11
C THR A 100 -35.65 16.47 -10.56
N ALA A 101 -36.26 15.28 -10.53
CA ALA A 101 -35.60 14.07 -10.04
C ALA A 101 -34.46 13.57 -10.94
N TRP A 102 -34.36 14.07 -12.18
CA TRP A 102 -33.28 13.72 -13.11
C TRP A 102 -31.88 14.13 -12.60
N SER A 103 -31.78 15.14 -11.75
CA SER A 103 -30.49 15.54 -11.15
C SER A 103 -29.93 14.45 -10.23
N LEU A 104 -30.79 13.63 -9.60
CA LEU A 104 -30.36 12.50 -8.78
C LEU A 104 -29.53 11.49 -9.58
N THR A 105 -29.83 11.31 -10.87
CA THR A 105 -29.11 10.38 -11.72
C THR A 105 -27.62 10.72 -11.81
N TYR A 106 -27.25 12.00 -11.81
CA TYR A 106 -25.86 12.45 -11.80
C TYR A 106 -25.12 12.02 -10.53
N PHE A 107 -25.72 12.23 -9.35
CA PHE A 107 -25.11 11.85 -8.07
C PHE A 107 -25.03 10.33 -7.89
N VAL A 108 -26.10 9.61 -8.29
CA VAL A 108 -26.13 8.15 -8.22
C VAL A 108 -25.11 7.54 -9.18
N SER A 109 -25.02 8.03 -10.44
CA SER A 109 -24.03 7.52 -11.39
C SER A 109 -22.60 7.81 -10.93
N PHE A 110 -22.36 8.99 -10.34
CA PHE A 110 -21.07 9.33 -9.73
C PHE A 110 -20.71 8.34 -8.63
N TYR A 111 -21.63 8.06 -7.70
CA TYR A 111 -21.43 7.12 -6.60
C TYR A 111 -21.11 5.70 -7.10
N LEU A 112 -21.86 5.20 -8.07
CA LEU A 112 -21.64 3.86 -8.62
C LEU A 112 -20.26 3.74 -9.28
N ILE A 113 -19.88 4.71 -10.11
CA ILE A 113 -18.62 4.65 -10.86
C ILE A 113 -17.42 4.92 -9.96
N THR A 114 -17.47 5.93 -9.11
CA THR A 114 -16.28 6.34 -8.33
C THR A 114 -16.17 5.57 -7.03
N VAL A 115 -17.24 5.50 -6.24
CA VAL A 115 -17.19 4.93 -4.89
C VAL A 115 -17.32 3.41 -4.92
N LEU A 116 -18.34 2.88 -5.60
CA LEU A 116 -18.54 1.43 -5.63
C LEU A 116 -17.56 0.68 -6.54
N LEU A 117 -17.13 1.30 -7.64
CA LEU A 117 -16.23 0.65 -8.60
C LEU A 117 -14.77 1.07 -8.37
N LEU A 118 -14.43 2.34 -8.59
CA LEU A 118 -13.02 2.76 -8.60
C LEU A 118 -12.35 2.75 -7.21
N LEU A 119 -13.01 3.23 -6.15
CA LEU A 119 -12.44 3.18 -4.80
C LEU A 119 -12.29 1.73 -4.32
N ASN A 120 -13.28 0.88 -4.57
CA ASN A 120 -13.16 -0.55 -4.23
C ASN A 120 -12.07 -1.27 -5.05
N LEU A 121 -11.85 -0.88 -6.31
CA LEU A 121 -10.73 -1.37 -7.11
C LEU A 121 -9.39 -0.96 -6.49
N ILE A 122 -9.25 0.28 -6.02
CA ILE A 122 -8.05 0.74 -5.31
C ILE A 122 -7.84 -0.04 -4.03
N VAL A 123 -8.89 -0.23 -3.22
CA VAL A 123 -8.80 -1.01 -1.98
C VAL A 123 -8.34 -2.44 -2.29
N ALA A 124 -8.90 -3.08 -3.31
CA ALA A 124 -8.49 -4.42 -3.74
C ALA A 124 -7.01 -4.46 -4.13
N PHE A 125 -6.54 -3.49 -4.92
CA PHE A 125 -5.15 -3.39 -5.33
C PHE A 125 -4.19 -3.14 -4.16
N VAL A 126 -4.55 -2.26 -3.22
CA VAL A 126 -3.75 -2.00 -2.00
C VAL A 126 -3.62 -3.28 -1.17
N LEU A 127 -4.71 -4.04 -1.01
CA LEU A 127 -4.69 -5.31 -0.30
C LEU A 127 -3.81 -6.34 -1.00
N GLU A 128 -3.90 -6.45 -2.33
CA GLU A 128 -3.08 -7.36 -3.12
C GLU A 128 -1.59 -7.01 -3.01
N ALA A 129 -1.24 -5.73 -3.11
CA ALA A 129 0.14 -5.28 -2.95
C ALA A 129 0.67 -5.52 -1.52
N PHE A 130 -0.17 -5.35 -0.50
CA PHE A 130 0.18 -5.65 0.88
C PHE A 130 0.41 -7.15 1.12
N PHE A 131 -0.42 -8.02 0.54
CA PHE A 131 -0.24 -9.47 0.64
C PHE A 131 1.01 -9.95 -0.10
N ALA A 132 1.31 -9.38 -1.26
CA ALA A 132 2.53 -9.69 -2.00
C ALA A 132 3.79 -9.34 -1.18
N GLU A 133 3.81 -8.18 -0.52
CA GLU A 133 4.94 -7.78 0.32
C GLU A 133 5.10 -8.73 1.53
N MET A 134 4.00 -9.10 2.18
CA MET A 134 4.02 -10.03 3.32
C MET A 134 4.50 -11.43 2.90
N GLU A 135 4.15 -11.90 1.70
CA GLU A 135 4.64 -13.17 1.16
C GLU A 135 6.15 -13.11 0.88
N LEU A 136 6.64 -12.02 0.29
CA LEU A 136 8.08 -11.81 0.06
C LEU A 136 8.88 -11.78 1.36
N GLU A 137 8.41 -11.06 2.39
CA GLU A 137 9.05 -11.05 3.71
C GLU A 137 9.09 -12.46 4.33
N SER A 138 8.06 -13.28 4.11
CA SER A 138 8.04 -14.65 4.61
C SER A 138 9.09 -15.52 3.92
N LEU A 139 9.24 -15.40 2.60
CA LEU A 139 10.22 -16.15 1.80
C LEU A 139 11.67 -15.76 2.14
N GLU A 140 11.94 -14.46 2.33
CA GLU A 140 13.26 -13.99 2.76
C GLU A 140 13.65 -14.58 4.13
N ASN A 141 12.71 -14.62 5.09
CA ASN A 141 12.94 -15.23 6.39
C ASN A 141 13.22 -16.74 6.30
N PHE A 142 12.56 -17.46 5.38
CA PHE A 142 12.84 -18.88 5.15
C PHE A 142 14.23 -19.10 4.54
N GLU A 143 14.64 -18.27 3.57
CA GLU A 143 15.98 -18.35 2.98
C GLU A 143 17.09 -18.03 3.99
N GLU A 144 16.88 -17.04 4.86
CA GLU A 144 17.84 -16.71 5.92
C GLU A 144 18.00 -17.87 6.91
N GLN A 145 16.89 -18.51 7.32
CA GLN A 145 16.96 -19.71 8.17
C GLN A 145 17.71 -20.87 7.49
N ASP A 146 17.46 -21.12 6.21
CA ASP A 146 18.13 -22.22 5.49
C ASP A 146 19.64 -21.97 5.32
N LYS A 147 20.03 -20.70 5.07
CA LYS A 147 21.43 -20.27 5.02
C LYS A 147 22.13 -20.41 6.38
N GLU A 148 21.46 -20.08 7.50
CA GLU A 148 22.02 -20.30 8.83
C GLU A 148 22.18 -21.80 9.16
N VAL A 149 21.21 -22.64 8.78
CA VAL A 149 21.26 -24.10 8.98
C VAL A 149 22.39 -24.73 8.17
N GLN A 150 22.59 -24.30 6.91
CA GLN A 150 23.70 -24.79 6.08
C GLN A 150 25.07 -24.27 6.54
N GLY A 151 25.18 -22.98 6.88
CA GLY A 151 26.41 -22.41 7.44
C GLY A 151 26.83 -23.07 8.77
N GLY A 152 25.87 -23.46 9.61
CA GLY A 152 26.12 -24.25 10.82
C GLY A 152 26.61 -25.67 10.55
N LYS A 153 26.11 -26.33 9.49
CA LYS A 153 26.56 -27.67 9.07
C LYS A 153 27.99 -27.68 8.53
N ASP A 154 28.37 -26.69 7.72
CA ASP A 154 29.72 -26.60 7.16
C ASP A 154 30.78 -26.30 8.23
N ARG A 155 30.42 -25.48 9.23
CA ARG A 155 31.28 -25.20 10.39
C ARG A 155 31.49 -26.45 11.26
N ARG A 156 30.49 -27.33 11.39
CA ARG A 156 30.62 -28.62 12.10
C ARG A 156 31.46 -29.66 11.33
N ARG A 157 31.42 -29.66 9.99
CA ARG A 157 32.24 -30.58 9.16
C ARG A 157 33.73 -30.24 9.20
N SER A 158 34.11 -28.96 9.27
CA SER A 158 35.52 -28.52 9.37
C SER A 158 36.19 -28.94 10.68
N VAL A 159 35.45 -28.98 11.79
CA VAL A 159 35.99 -29.35 13.11
C VAL A 159 36.26 -30.86 13.23
N GLY A 160 35.57 -31.70 12.45
CA GLY A 160 35.68 -33.17 12.53
C GLY A 160 36.89 -33.79 11.83
N THR A 161 37.54 -33.10 10.89
CA THR A 161 38.60 -33.71 10.06
C THR A 161 40.02 -33.55 10.62
N LYS A 162 40.26 -32.57 11.50
CA LYS A 162 41.60 -32.35 12.10
C LYS A 162 42.02 -33.40 13.14
N SER A 163 41.07 -34.06 13.80
CA SER A 163 41.40 -34.99 14.90
C SER A 163 41.88 -36.38 14.44
N ARG A 164 41.52 -36.84 13.24
CA ARG A 164 41.89 -38.18 12.77
C ARG A 164 43.31 -38.21 12.19
N SER A 165 43.72 -37.17 11.46
CA SER A 165 45.08 -37.06 10.92
C SER A 165 46.13 -36.92 12.03
N GLN A 166 45.85 -36.10 13.06
CA GLN A 166 46.79 -35.93 14.19
C GLN A 166 46.96 -37.20 15.03
N ARG A 167 45.91 -38.02 15.21
CA ARG A 167 46.04 -39.30 15.93
C ARG A 167 46.81 -40.34 15.12
N VAL A 168 46.70 -40.33 13.79
CA VAL A 168 47.44 -41.24 12.92
C VAL A 168 48.92 -40.87 12.89
N ASP A 169 49.28 -39.58 12.81
CA ASP A 169 50.68 -39.14 12.88
C ASP A 169 51.33 -39.44 14.23
N LEU A 170 50.59 -39.26 15.34
CA LEU A 170 51.10 -39.57 16.68
C LEU A 170 51.35 -41.09 16.85
N LEU A 171 50.46 -41.93 16.30
CA LEU A 171 50.62 -43.39 16.34
C LEU A 171 51.78 -43.87 15.45
N LEU A 172 51.94 -43.30 14.26
CA LEU A 172 53.06 -43.62 13.38
C LEU A 172 54.40 -43.26 14.03
N HIS A 173 54.51 -42.09 14.65
CA HIS A 173 55.73 -41.69 15.36
C HIS A 173 56.06 -42.65 16.52
N HIS A 174 55.05 -43.08 17.29
CA HIS A 174 55.28 -44.01 18.39
C HIS A 174 55.67 -45.43 17.92
N MET A 175 55.12 -45.90 16.79
CA MET A 175 55.51 -47.20 16.22
C MET A 175 56.91 -47.17 15.61
N LEU A 176 57.30 -46.07 14.98
CA LEU A 176 58.64 -45.88 14.43
C LEU A 176 59.71 -45.76 15.52
N SER A 177 59.43 -45.04 16.61
CA SER A 177 60.37 -44.95 17.74
C SER A 177 60.53 -46.28 18.48
N ALA A 178 59.46 -47.07 18.59
CA ALA A 178 59.51 -48.37 19.26
C ALA A 178 60.29 -49.44 18.49
N GLU A 179 60.50 -49.27 17.18
CA GLU A 179 61.41 -50.13 16.41
C GLU A 179 62.84 -49.61 16.34
N LEU A 180 63.07 -48.30 16.45
CA LEU A 180 64.44 -47.75 16.53
C LEU A 180 65.15 -48.11 17.84
N ASP A 181 64.41 -48.38 18.92
CA ASP A 181 64.98 -48.82 20.22
C ASP A 181 65.22 -50.33 20.31
N LYS A 182 64.90 -51.11 19.25
CA LYS A 182 65.05 -52.58 19.25
C LYS A 182 66.29 -53.11 18.53
N GLU A 183 67.14 -52.28 17.96
CA GLU A 183 68.44 -52.75 17.48
C GLU A 183 69.39 -52.98 18.67
N PRO A 184 69.82 -54.23 18.94
CA PRO A 184 70.84 -54.48 19.95
C PRO A 184 72.18 -53.87 19.48
N PRO A 185 73.06 -53.43 20.41
CA PRO A 185 74.39 -52.98 20.05
C PRO A 185 75.14 -54.11 19.36
N ASN A 186 75.51 -53.90 18.10
CA ASN A 186 76.37 -54.81 17.34
C ASN A 186 77.79 -54.82 17.95
N PRO A 187 78.52 -55.94 17.87
CA PRO A 187 79.64 -56.30 18.75
C PRO A 187 80.91 -55.44 18.60
#